data_AF-Q7P4X5-F1
#
_entry.id   AF-Q7P4X5-F1
#
_cell.length_a   1.000
_cell.length_b   1.000
_cell.length_c   1.000
_cell.angle_alpha   90.00
_cell.angle_beta   90.00
_cell.angle_gamma   90.00
#
_symmetry.space_group_name_H-M   'P 1'
#
loop_
_entity.id
_entity.type
_entity.pdbx_description
1 polymer ?
#
loop_
_entity_poly.entity_id
_entity_poly.type
_entity_poly.pdbx_seq_one_letter_code
_entity_poly.pdbx_strand_id
1 'polypeptide(L)'
;MLIISMKVHQRYFPVLSKKGKLLPKFIVIRNGIDFSENVKKGNEKVLSARLADARFFYYEDLKTPLDNNVEKLKTVVFQKDLGTIYDKVKRCEKIAEFLVEKLKYNYMKEDILRTVKLAKADLVSNMINEKEFTKLQGFMGENYALKGGEEIGVALGIKEHYYPRFQGDLLPSGIEGIIAGISDRIDTLVGCFGVGVIPTGSKDPFALRRTALGIVNIIIKAILIFH
;
A
#
# COMPACT_ATOMS: atom_id res chain seq x y z
N MET A 1 -1.19 10.96 5.72
CA MET A 1 -2.18 11.71 4.93
C MET A 1 -1.73 13.14 4.60
N LEU A 2 -1.71 14.10 5.55
CA LEU A 2 -1.45 15.54 5.27
C LEU A 2 -0.13 15.82 4.54
N ILE A 3 0.97 15.21 4.99
CA ILE A 3 2.30 15.37 4.35
C ILE A 3 2.29 14.86 2.90
N ILE A 4 1.58 13.77 2.62
CA ILE A 4 1.52 13.17 1.29
C ILE A 4 0.63 14.02 0.38
N SER A 5 -0.50 14.51 0.87
CA SER A 5 -1.33 15.49 0.16
C SER A 5 -0.51 16.73 -0.27
N MET A 6 0.37 17.25 0.60
CA MET A 6 1.24 18.36 0.25
C MET A 6 2.33 17.97 -0.75
N LYS A 7 3.01 16.84 -0.56
CA LYS A 7 4.14 16.39 -1.40
C LYS A 7 3.75 15.97 -2.81
N VAL A 8 2.51 15.50 -3.03
CA VAL A 8 2.03 15.11 -4.37
C VAL A 8 1.94 16.32 -5.30
N HIS A 9 1.70 17.50 -4.74
CA HIS A 9 1.84 18.75 -5.47
C HIS A 9 3.28 19.25 -5.35
N GLN A 10 4.01 19.25 -6.46
CA GLN A 10 5.43 19.62 -6.55
C GLN A 10 5.78 21.05 -6.07
N ARG A 11 4.85 21.79 -5.47
CA ARG A 11 5.02 23.17 -5.01
C ARG A 11 4.79 23.38 -3.52
N TYR A 12 4.29 22.39 -2.76
CA TYR A 12 4.01 22.57 -1.32
C TYR A 12 4.95 21.73 -0.46
N PHE A 13 5.67 22.41 0.44
CA PHE A 13 6.58 21.77 1.37
C PHE A 13 6.01 21.85 2.79
N PRO A 14 5.70 20.70 3.44
CA PRO A 14 5.23 20.69 4.82
C PRO A 14 6.34 21.13 5.77
N VAL A 15 5.99 21.96 6.75
CA VAL A 15 6.93 22.36 7.80
C VAL A 15 6.77 21.44 9.00
N LEU A 16 7.88 20.83 9.42
CA LEU A 16 7.94 20.03 10.64
C LEU A 16 8.55 20.88 11.76
N SER A 17 8.06 20.70 12.98
CA SER A 17 8.71 21.20 14.19
C SER A 17 10.06 20.53 14.43
N LYS A 18 10.89 21.07 15.33
CA LYS A 18 12.15 20.44 15.77
C LYS A 18 11.96 19.01 16.30
N LYS A 19 10.75 18.67 16.77
CA LYS A 19 10.37 17.33 17.26
C LYS A 19 9.72 16.44 16.18
N GLY A 20 9.79 16.81 14.91
CA GLY A 20 9.24 16.03 13.79
C GLY A 20 7.71 16.13 13.61
N LYS A 21 6.97 16.78 14.53
CA LYS A 21 5.52 17.00 14.40
C LYS A 21 5.22 17.96 13.26
N LEU A 22 4.26 17.62 12.40
CA LEU A 22 3.74 18.50 11.35
C LEU A 22 3.12 19.76 11.96
N LEU A 23 3.52 20.92 11.45
CA LEU A 23 2.95 22.21 11.80
C LEU A 23 1.85 22.60 10.80
N PRO A 24 0.88 23.43 11.19
CA PRO A 24 -0.10 24.04 10.27
C PRO A 24 0.56 25.14 9.44
N LYS A 25 1.69 24.83 8.80
CA LYS A 25 2.52 25.73 8.01
C LYS A 25 3.02 24.98 6.80
N PHE A 26 3.12 25.70 5.69
CA PHE A 26 3.67 25.18 4.45
C PHE A 26 4.54 26.24 3.79
N ILE A 27 5.45 25.79 2.94
CA ILE A 27 6.26 26.66 2.09
C ILE A 27 5.85 26.38 0.65
N VAL A 28 5.69 27.42 -0.15
CA VAL A 28 5.51 27.33 -1.60
C VAL A 28 6.62 28.09 -2.31
N ILE A 29 7.12 27.53 -3.40
CA ILE A 29 8.05 28.23 -4.29
C ILE A 29 7.24 28.86 -5.41
N ARG A 30 7.43 30.16 -5.61
CA ARG A 30 6.86 30.91 -6.73
C ARG A 30 7.99 31.60 -7.48
N ASN A 31 7.81 31.79 -8.78
CA ASN A 31 8.65 32.67 -9.58
C ASN A 31 8.02 34.06 -9.58
N GLY A 32 8.54 34.94 -8.72
CA GLY A 32 8.08 36.33 -8.64
C GLY A 32 9.03 37.17 -7.79
N ILE A 33 9.07 38.47 -8.08
CA ILE A 33 10.04 39.41 -7.51
C ILE A 33 9.64 39.78 -6.07
N ASP A 34 8.40 40.24 -5.87
CA ASP A 34 7.95 40.77 -4.56
C ASP A 34 6.86 39.95 -3.91
N PHE A 35 6.87 39.90 -2.57
CA PHE A 35 5.85 39.22 -1.78
C PHE A 35 4.43 39.61 -2.21
N SER A 36 3.53 38.63 -2.29
CA SER A 36 2.14 38.86 -2.67
C SER A 36 1.19 38.14 -1.71
N GLU A 37 0.42 38.94 -0.96
CA GLU A 37 -0.60 38.42 -0.05
C GLU A 37 -1.70 37.66 -0.81
N ASN A 38 -2.04 38.06 -2.04
CA ASN A 38 -2.99 37.37 -2.89
C ASN A 38 -2.51 35.97 -3.28
N VAL A 39 -1.21 35.84 -3.62
CA VAL A 39 -0.62 34.53 -3.94
C VAL A 39 -0.61 33.63 -2.71
N LYS A 40 -0.27 34.16 -1.53
CA LYS A 40 -0.33 33.42 -0.27
C LYS A 40 -1.74 32.91 0.00
N LYS A 41 -2.74 33.80 0.02
CA LYS A 41 -4.16 33.44 0.24
C LYS A 41 -4.69 32.45 -0.79
N GLY A 42 -4.27 32.59 -2.06
CA GLY A 42 -4.63 31.64 -3.12
C GLY A 42 -4.12 30.23 -2.84
N ASN A 43 -2.83 30.09 -2.47
CA ASN A 43 -2.26 28.79 -2.11
C ASN A 43 -2.87 28.22 -0.82
N GLU A 44 -3.17 29.06 0.17
CA GLU A 44 -3.88 28.64 1.39
C GLU A 44 -5.27 28.07 1.06
N LYS A 45 -6.04 28.74 0.20
CA LYS A 45 -7.37 28.28 -0.22
C LYS A 45 -7.29 26.95 -0.97
N VAL A 46 -6.35 26.81 -1.90
CA VAL A 46 -6.13 25.57 -2.66
C VAL A 46 -5.74 24.41 -1.73
N LEU A 47 -4.78 24.62 -0.83
CA LEU A 47 -4.36 23.58 0.10
C LEU A 47 -5.51 23.22 1.07
N SER A 48 -6.23 24.20 1.60
CA SER A 48 -7.35 23.96 2.52
C SER A 48 -8.45 23.13 1.86
N ALA A 49 -8.80 23.41 0.61
CA ALA A 49 -9.81 22.64 -0.13
C ALA A 49 -9.37 21.17 -0.26
N ARG A 50 -8.12 20.93 -0.69
CA ARG A 50 -7.58 19.57 -0.84
C ARG A 50 -7.49 18.80 0.47
N LEU A 51 -7.14 19.47 1.56
CA LEU A 51 -7.13 18.85 2.89
C LEU A 51 -8.55 18.53 3.37
N ALA A 52 -9.55 19.32 2.97
CA ALA A 52 -10.95 19.03 3.23
C ALA A 52 -11.42 17.81 2.41
N ASP A 53 -11.04 17.71 1.13
CA ASP A 53 -11.36 16.55 0.29
C ASP A 53 -10.74 15.26 0.85
N ALA A 54 -9.44 15.28 1.18
CA ALA A 54 -8.78 14.13 1.79
C ALA A 54 -9.47 13.72 3.11
N ARG A 55 -9.85 14.71 3.93
CA ARG A 55 -10.59 14.46 5.18
C ARG A 55 -11.96 13.84 4.90
N PHE A 56 -12.68 14.35 3.91
CA PHE A 56 -13.99 13.84 3.50
C PHE A 56 -13.86 12.37 3.08
N PHE A 57 -12.97 12.05 2.14
CA PHE A 57 -12.77 10.66 1.68
C PHE A 57 -12.40 9.72 2.82
N TYR A 58 -11.52 10.17 3.72
CA TYR A 58 -11.14 9.39 4.89
C TYR A 58 -12.35 9.03 5.77
N TYR A 59 -13.21 10.00 6.08
CA TYR A 59 -14.39 9.75 6.91
C TYR A 59 -15.47 8.96 6.17
N GLU A 60 -15.65 9.17 4.88
CA GLU A 60 -16.57 8.35 4.07
C GLU A 60 -16.13 6.89 4.05
N ASP A 61 -14.83 6.63 3.84
CA ASP A 61 -14.27 5.27 3.83
C ASP A 61 -14.46 4.57 5.19
N LEU A 62 -14.33 5.30 6.30
CA LEU A 62 -14.54 4.76 7.65
C LEU A 62 -15.99 4.37 7.97
N LYS A 63 -16.97 4.79 7.17
CA LYS A 63 -18.38 4.38 7.38
C LYS A 63 -18.62 2.91 7.04
N THR A 64 -17.76 2.30 6.24
CA THR A 64 -17.89 0.91 5.79
C THR A 64 -16.68 0.11 6.25
N PRO A 65 -16.86 -1.09 6.83
CA PRO A 65 -15.74 -1.96 7.17
C PRO A 65 -14.85 -2.26 5.96
N LEU A 66 -13.54 -2.34 6.17
CA LEU A 66 -12.56 -2.63 5.12
C LEU A 66 -12.85 -3.98 4.43
N ASP A 67 -13.38 -4.98 5.16
CA ASP A 67 -13.74 -6.29 4.61
C ASP A 67 -14.73 -6.19 3.44
N ASN A 68 -15.69 -5.27 3.52
CA ASN A 68 -16.70 -5.08 2.47
C ASN A 68 -16.08 -4.63 1.14
N ASN A 69 -14.86 -4.07 1.17
CA ASN A 69 -14.15 -3.69 -0.04
C ASN A 69 -13.53 -4.88 -0.76
N VAL A 70 -13.36 -6.04 -0.12
CA VAL A 70 -12.77 -7.23 -0.75
C VAL A 70 -13.58 -7.64 -1.97
N GLU A 71 -14.91 -7.70 -1.87
CA GLU A 71 -15.77 -8.07 -3.00
C GLU A 71 -15.71 -7.05 -4.15
N LYS A 72 -15.50 -5.77 -3.83
CA LYS A 72 -15.34 -4.71 -4.85
C LYS A 72 -14.05 -4.88 -5.65
N LEU A 73 -13.06 -5.63 -5.17
CA LEU A 73 -11.81 -5.91 -5.93
C LEU A 73 -12.06 -6.68 -7.24
N LYS A 74 -13.25 -7.28 -7.41
CA LYS A 74 -13.69 -7.88 -8.68
C LYS A 74 -13.79 -6.87 -9.82
N THR A 75 -13.87 -5.57 -9.53
CA THR A 75 -13.91 -4.53 -10.56
C THR A 75 -12.52 -4.04 -10.97
N VAL A 76 -11.47 -4.42 -10.21
CA VAL A 76 -10.10 -3.97 -10.46
C VAL A 76 -9.37 -5.05 -11.24
N VAL A 77 -9.15 -4.82 -12.52
CA VAL A 77 -8.38 -5.73 -13.38
C VAL A 77 -6.93 -5.78 -12.89
N PHE A 78 -6.43 -6.98 -12.61
CA PHE A 78 -5.02 -7.21 -12.30
C PHE A 78 -4.20 -7.37 -13.59
N GLN A 79 -4.55 -8.38 -14.39
CA GLN A 79 -3.98 -8.64 -15.72
C GLN A 79 -5.04 -9.40 -16.51
N LYS A 80 -5.14 -9.13 -17.82
CA LYS A 80 -6.22 -9.60 -18.71
C LYS A 80 -6.53 -11.11 -18.59
N ASP A 81 -5.52 -11.95 -18.55
CA ASP A 81 -5.60 -13.41 -18.54
C ASP A 81 -5.57 -14.01 -17.12
N LEU A 82 -5.14 -13.22 -16.13
CA LEU A 82 -5.10 -13.59 -14.70
C LEU A 82 -6.31 -13.06 -13.91
N GLY A 83 -7.18 -12.28 -14.54
CA GLY A 83 -8.40 -11.73 -13.97
C GLY A 83 -8.19 -10.48 -13.12
N THR A 84 -8.86 -10.45 -11.98
CA THR A 84 -9.02 -9.27 -11.13
C THR A 84 -8.09 -9.32 -9.92
N ILE A 85 -8.02 -8.22 -9.17
CA ILE A 85 -7.32 -8.19 -7.88
C ILE A 85 -8.01 -9.13 -6.88
N TYR A 86 -9.33 -9.33 -6.98
CA TYR A 86 -10.01 -10.36 -6.19
C TYR A 86 -9.48 -11.76 -6.49
N ASP A 87 -9.36 -12.11 -7.77
CA ASP A 87 -8.83 -13.42 -8.19
C ASP A 87 -7.39 -13.62 -7.72
N LYS A 88 -6.60 -12.54 -7.79
CA LYS A 88 -5.25 -12.50 -7.23
C LYS A 88 -5.25 -12.77 -5.72
N VAL A 89 -6.07 -12.07 -4.93
CA VAL A 89 -6.17 -12.30 -3.48
C VAL A 89 -6.53 -13.76 -3.19
N LYS A 90 -7.47 -14.35 -3.92
CA LYS A 90 -7.86 -15.76 -3.76
C LYS A 90 -6.71 -16.73 -4.04
N ARG A 91 -5.87 -16.45 -5.04
CA ARG A 91 -4.65 -17.24 -5.30
C ARG A 91 -3.60 -17.03 -4.20
N CYS A 92 -3.42 -15.80 -3.74
CA CYS A 92 -2.52 -15.47 -2.63
C CYS A 92 -2.93 -16.16 -1.33
N GLU A 93 -4.23 -16.30 -1.03
CA GLU A 93 -4.71 -17.06 0.14
C GLU A 93 -4.24 -18.52 0.09
N LYS A 94 -4.34 -19.18 -1.07
CA LYS A 94 -3.84 -20.56 -1.26
C LYS A 94 -2.33 -20.68 -1.12
N ILE A 95 -1.58 -19.72 -1.66
CA ILE A 95 -0.12 -19.68 -1.52
C ILE A 95 0.25 -19.48 -0.05
N ALA A 96 -0.43 -18.57 0.65
CA ALA A 96 -0.20 -18.31 2.06
C ALA A 96 -0.51 -19.55 2.92
N GLU A 97 -1.60 -20.26 2.66
CA GLU A 97 -1.93 -21.50 3.35
C GLU A 97 -0.83 -22.55 3.20
N PHE A 98 -0.34 -22.76 1.98
CA PHE A 98 0.80 -23.65 1.73
C PHE A 98 2.07 -23.22 2.48
N LEU A 99 2.39 -21.92 2.46
CA LEU A 99 3.57 -21.39 3.15
C LEU A 99 3.46 -21.54 4.67
N VAL A 100 2.29 -21.27 5.25
CA VAL A 100 2.01 -21.42 6.67
C VAL A 100 2.27 -22.86 7.13
N GLU A 101 1.79 -23.85 6.38
CA GLU A 101 2.01 -25.26 6.69
C GLU A 101 3.48 -25.65 6.57
N LYS A 102 4.14 -25.26 5.46
CA LYS A 102 5.54 -25.62 5.20
C LYS A 102 6.52 -24.99 6.19
N LEU A 103 6.25 -23.77 6.61
CA LEU A 103 7.09 -23.02 7.54
C LEU A 103 6.66 -23.23 9.01
N LYS A 104 5.65 -24.08 9.25
CA LYS A 104 5.16 -24.45 10.59
C LYS A 104 4.59 -23.26 11.40
N TYR A 105 4.05 -22.24 10.73
CA TYR A 105 3.36 -21.10 11.34
C TYR A 105 1.85 -21.34 11.56
N ASN A 106 1.43 -22.60 11.72
CA ASN A 106 0.00 -22.97 11.82
C ASN A 106 -0.74 -22.24 12.96
N TYR A 107 -0.04 -21.89 14.04
CA TYR A 107 -0.60 -21.14 15.17
C TYR A 107 -0.95 -19.68 14.84
N MET A 108 -0.45 -19.12 13.73
CA MET A 108 -0.78 -17.77 13.21
C MET A 108 -1.64 -17.82 11.94
N LYS A 109 -2.16 -19.01 11.56
CA LYS A 109 -2.82 -19.22 10.27
C LYS A 109 -3.97 -18.23 10.04
N GLU A 110 -4.78 -17.99 11.06
CA GLU A 110 -5.93 -17.09 10.97
C GLU A 110 -5.51 -15.65 10.65
N ASP A 111 -4.60 -15.07 11.43
CA ASP A 111 -4.12 -13.69 11.23
C ASP A 111 -3.39 -13.52 9.88
N ILE A 112 -2.62 -14.52 9.46
CA ILE A 112 -1.91 -14.48 8.16
C ILE A 112 -2.92 -14.49 7.01
N LEU A 113 -3.91 -15.38 7.04
CA LEU A 113 -4.94 -15.44 5.99
C LEU A 113 -5.82 -14.18 6.02
N ARG A 114 -6.14 -13.67 7.21
CA ARG A 114 -6.85 -12.39 7.38
C ARG A 114 -6.09 -11.23 6.73
N THR A 115 -4.79 -11.18 6.96
CA THR A 115 -3.89 -10.18 6.36
C THR A 115 -3.91 -10.26 4.83
N VAL A 116 -3.78 -11.46 4.27
CA VAL A 116 -3.79 -11.68 2.81
C VAL A 116 -5.12 -11.26 2.20
N LYS A 117 -6.25 -11.63 2.83
CA LYS A 117 -7.59 -11.27 2.38
C LYS A 117 -7.77 -9.75 2.27
N LEU A 118 -7.28 -9.01 3.28
CA LEU A 118 -7.48 -7.56 3.38
C LEU A 118 -6.37 -6.73 2.73
N ALA A 119 -5.22 -7.34 2.37
CA ALA A 119 -4.01 -6.65 1.92
C ALA A 119 -4.24 -5.63 0.79
N LYS A 120 -5.18 -5.90 -0.12
CA LYS A 120 -5.50 -5.04 -1.27
C LYS A 120 -6.84 -4.31 -1.15
N ALA A 121 -7.56 -4.48 -0.05
CA ALA A 121 -8.93 -3.97 0.11
C ALA A 121 -9.01 -2.42 0.11
N ASP A 122 -7.91 -1.73 0.37
CA ASP A 122 -7.86 -0.28 0.31
C ASP A 122 -7.81 0.29 -1.11
N LEU A 123 -7.48 -0.53 -2.13
CA LEU A 123 -7.36 -0.08 -3.53
C LEU A 123 -8.66 0.49 -4.11
N VAL A 124 -9.80 0.08 -3.57
CA VAL A 124 -11.14 0.51 -4.01
C VAL A 124 -11.79 1.51 -3.04
N SER A 125 -11.03 1.99 -2.05
CA SER A 125 -11.47 3.07 -1.17
C SER A 125 -11.55 4.40 -1.92
N ASN A 126 -12.40 5.31 -1.48
CA ASN A 126 -12.52 6.63 -2.09
C ASN A 126 -11.18 7.38 -2.01
N MET A 127 -10.47 7.25 -0.88
CA MET A 127 -9.13 7.82 -0.73
C MET A 127 -8.17 7.34 -1.81
N ILE A 128 -8.10 6.04 -2.11
CA ILE A 128 -7.12 5.51 -3.07
C ILE A 128 -7.55 5.66 -4.53
N ASN A 129 -8.87 5.68 -4.80
CA ASN A 129 -9.41 5.95 -6.13
C ASN A 129 -9.03 7.35 -6.65
N GLU A 130 -8.78 8.30 -5.74
CA GLU A 130 -8.20 9.58 -6.11
C GLU A 130 -6.72 9.44 -6.50
N LYS A 131 -6.41 9.76 -7.76
CA LYS A 131 -5.05 9.60 -8.34
C LYS A 131 -3.97 10.25 -7.48
N GLU A 132 -4.30 11.37 -6.84
CA GLU A 132 -3.40 12.13 -5.97
C GLU A 132 -3.00 11.36 -4.69
N PHE A 133 -3.79 10.38 -4.28
CA PHE A 133 -3.62 9.66 -3.01
C PHE A 133 -3.28 8.18 -3.17
N THR A 134 -3.12 7.69 -4.39
CA THR A 134 -2.65 6.32 -4.69
C THR A 134 -1.39 5.90 -3.92
N LYS A 135 -0.50 6.85 -3.59
CA LYS A 135 0.71 6.60 -2.77
C LYS A 135 0.42 6.25 -1.30
N LEU A 136 -0.82 6.41 -0.85
CA LEU A 136 -1.27 6.05 0.50
C LEU A 136 -1.73 4.59 0.61
N GLN A 137 -1.73 3.82 -0.49
CA GLN A 137 -2.08 2.40 -0.43
C GLN A 137 -1.18 1.65 0.57
N GLY A 138 -1.73 0.60 1.19
CA GLY A 138 -1.15 -0.09 2.34
C GLY A 138 -1.27 0.72 3.63
N PHE A 139 -0.88 2.00 3.64
CA PHE A 139 -1.02 2.86 4.82
C PHE A 139 -2.49 3.13 5.17
N MET A 140 -3.33 3.38 4.17
CA MET A 140 -4.77 3.50 4.42
C MET A 140 -5.37 2.15 4.83
N GLY A 141 -4.95 1.04 4.20
CA GLY A 141 -5.33 -0.30 4.60
C GLY A 141 -5.06 -0.59 6.09
N GLU A 142 -3.84 -0.36 6.57
CA GLU A 142 -3.48 -0.47 8.01
C GLU A 142 -4.41 0.39 8.87
N ASN A 143 -4.61 1.66 8.48
CA ASN A 143 -5.41 2.57 9.28
C ASN A 143 -6.89 2.15 9.36
N TYR A 144 -7.47 1.74 8.23
CA TYR A 144 -8.85 1.28 8.13
C TYR A 144 -9.05 -0.04 8.89
N ALA A 145 -8.08 -0.97 8.80
CA ALA A 145 -8.08 -2.21 9.57
C ALA A 145 -8.08 -1.95 11.08
N LEU A 146 -7.17 -1.09 11.58
CA LEU A 146 -7.13 -0.73 13.00
C LEU A 146 -8.42 -0.06 13.47
N LYS A 147 -9.02 0.81 12.65
CA LYS A 147 -10.30 1.47 12.98
C LYS A 147 -11.49 0.52 12.92
N GLY A 148 -11.40 -0.53 12.12
CA GLY A 148 -12.37 -1.62 12.05
C GLY A 148 -12.23 -2.65 13.17
N GLY A 149 -11.19 -2.55 14.01
CA GLY A 149 -10.95 -3.47 15.13
C GLY A 149 -10.15 -4.73 14.77
N GLU A 150 -9.44 -4.74 13.64
CA GLU A 150 -8.51 -5.82 13.31
C GLU A 150 -7.32 -5.83 14.29
N GLU A 151 -6.74 -7.01 14.48
CA GLU A 151 -5.52 -7.18 15.26
C GLU A 151 -4.35 -6.36 14.70
N ILE A 152 -3.46 -5.92 15.60
CA ILE A 152 -2.35 -5.03 15.24
C ILE A 152 -1.43 -5.70 14.22
N GLY A 153 -1.17 -7.01 14.37
CA GLY A 153 -0.35 -7.79 13.43
C GLY A 153 -0.96 -7.85 12.03
N VAL A 154 -2.28 -8.03 11.96
CA VAL A 154 -3.03 -8.02 10.69
C VAL A 154 -2.95 -6.66 10.01
N ALA A 155 -3.26 -5.59 10.75
CA ALA A 155 -3.23 -4.24 10.20
C ALA A 155 -1.82 -3.83 9.74
N LEU A 156 -0.79 -4.15 10.52
CA LEU A 156 0.60 -3.89 10.13
C LEU A 156 0.98 -4.70 8.90
N GLY A 157 0.60 -5.98 8.83
CA GLY A 157 0.82 -6.84 7.67
C GLY A 157 0.18 -6.30 6.39
N ILE A 158 -1.03 -5.72 6.48
CA ILE A 158 -1.72 -5.09 5.34
C ILE A 158 -0.88 -3.95 4.75
N LYS A 159 -0.18 -3.17 5.57
CA LYS A 159 0.73 -2.14 5.05
C LYS A 159 2.05 -2.71 4.56
N GLU A 160 2.63 -3.61 5.34
CA GLU A 160 3.99 -4.08 5.14
C GLU A 160 4.10 -5.12 4.03
N HIS A 161 3.03 -5.76 3.57
CA HIS A 161 3.11 -6.71 2.44
C HIS A 161 3.70 -6.08 1.16
N TYR A 162 3.54 -4.76 0.98
CA TYR A 162 4.17 -4.00 -0.11
C TYR A 162 5.69 -3.87 0.03
N TYR A 163 6.26 -4.12 1.20
CA TYR A 163 7.68 -3.97 1.48
C TYR A 163 8.46 -5.24 1.11
N PRO A 164 9.68 -5.10 0.53
CA PRO A 164 10.28 -3.87 0.05
C PRO A 164 9.65 -3.40 -1.26
N ARG A 165 9.47 -2.07 -1.43
CA ARG A 165 8.95 -1.47 -2.68
C ARG A 165 10.05 -1.18 -3.68
N PHE A 166 11.27 -0.97 -3.20
CA PHE A 166 12.48 -0.72 -3.98
C PHE A 166 13.70 -1.27 -3.24
N GLN A 167 14.85 -1.31 -3.91
CA GLN A 167 16.09 -1.81 -3.31
C GLN A 167 16.52 -0.91 -2.14
N GLY A 168 16.73 -1.51 -0.96
CA GLY A 168 17.08 -0.79 0.26
C GLY A 168 15.90 -0.18 1.02
N ASP A 169 14.65 -0.45 0.60
CA ASP A 169 13.46 -0.13 1.39
C ASP A 169 13.40 -1.00 2.66
N LEU A 170 12.47 -0.64 3.55
CA LEU A 170 12.15 -1.43 4.74
C LEU A 170 11.71 -2.85 4.35
N LEU A 171 11.81 -3.76 5.31
CA LEU A 171 11.27 -5.11 5.22
C LEU A 171 10.04 -5.25 6.12
N PRO A 172 9.13 -6.20 5.82
CA PRO A 172 8.07 -6.52 6.76
C PRO A 172 8.67 -7.02 8.08
N SER A 173 8.09 -6.56 9.19
CA SER A 173 8.57 -6.82 10.54
C SER A 173 7.87 -8.01 11.20
N GLY A 174 6.61 -8.29 10.83
CA GLY A 174 5.82 -9.42 11.31
C GLY A 174 5.65 -10.54 10.28
N ILE A 175 5.35 -11.75 10.77
CA ILE A 175 5.15 -12.95 9.92
C ILE A 175 3.96 -12.76 8.97
N GLU A 176 2.91 -12.08 9.41
CA GLU A 176 1.72 -11.73 8.63
C GLU A 176 2.09 -10.94 7.37
N GLY A 177 2.88 -9.87 7.54
CA GLY A 177 3.37 -9.05 6.44
C GLY A 177 4.37 -9.78 5.55
N ILE A 178 5.24 -10.62 6.13
CA ILE A 178 6.20 -11.45 5.39
C ILE A 178 5.46 -12.42 4.47
N ILE A 179 4.54 -13.24 5.01
CA ILE A 179 3.84 -14.26 4.25
C ILE A 179 2.91 -13.61 3.22
N ALA A 180 2.16 -12.57 3.60
CA ALA A 180 1.32 -11.83 2.65
C ALA A 180 2.13 -11.21 1.51
N GLY A 181 3.28 -10.62 1.83
CA GLY A 181 4.19 -10.02 0.86
C GLY A 181 4.83 -11.03 -0.07
N ILE A 182 5.22 -12.21 0.43
CA ILE A 182 5.77 -13.29 -0.39
C ILE A 182 4.66 -13.86 -1.30
N SER A 183 3.48 -14.15 -0.77
CA SER A 183 2.34 -14.67 -1.54
C SER A 183 1.95 -13.74 -2.69
N ASP A 184 1.84 -12.43 -2.44
CA ASP A 184 1.50 -11.42 -3.46
C ASP A 184 2.52 -11.39 -4.62
N ARG A 185 3.81 -11.50 -4.27
CA ARG A 185 4.92 -11.49 -5.22
C ARG A 185 5.04 -12.80 -5.99
N ILE A 186 4.89 -13.95 -5.34
CA ILE A 186 4.89 -15.27 -5.99
C ILE A 186 3.74 -15.35 -7.00
N ASP A 187 2.52 -14.93 -6.62
CA ASP A 187 1.37 -14.92 -7.53
C ASP A 187 1.66 -14.07 -8.78
N THR A 188 2.21 -12.86 -8.58
CA THR A 188 2.56 -11.98 -9.71
C THR A 188 3.62 -12.62 -10.59
N LEU A 189 4.68 -13.17 -9.98
CA LEU A 189 5.81 -13.73 -10.71
C LEU A 189 5.39 -14.95 -11.53
N VAL A 190 4.77 -15.93 -10.88
CA VAL A 190 4.37 -17.19 -11.52
C VAL A 190 3.22 -16.95 -12.49
N GLY A 191 2.22 -16.15 -12.11
CA GLY A 191 1.08 -15.83 -12.95
C GLY A 191 1.50 -15.15 -14.25
N CYS A 192 2.31 -14.09 -14.18
CA CYS A 192 2.79 -13.39 -15.36
C CYS A 192 3.63 -14.29 -16.29
N PHE A 193 4.52 -15.10 -15.73
CA PHE A 193 5.27 -16.07 -16.54
C PHE A 193 4.34 -17.09 -17.22
N GLY A 194 3.33 -17.59 -16.49
CA GLY A 194 2.36 -18.55 -17.00
C GLY A 194 1.53 -18.05 -18.17
N VAL A 195 1.29 -16.73 -18.26
CA VAL A 195 0.56 -16.09 -19.37
C VAL A 195 1.49 -15.45 -20.41
N GLY A 196 2.78 -15.80 -20.41
CA GLY A 196 3.76 -15.35 -21.40
C GLY A 196 4.28 -13.93 -21.21
N VAL A 197 4.00 -13.27 -20.08
CA VAL A 197 4.56 -11.96 -19.71
C VAL A 197 5.93 -12.17 -19.07
N ILE A 198 6.95 -12.30 -19.93
CA ILE A 198 8.33 -12.60 -19.52
C ILE A 198 9.20 -11.33 -19.61
N PRO A 199 9.98 -10.99 -18.56
CA PRO A 199 10.88 -9.84 -18.61
C PRO A 199 12.03 -10.05 -19.60
N THR A 200 12.47 -8.96 -20.23
CA THR A 200 13.62 -8.94 -21.15
C THR A 200 14.71 -8.01 -20.60
N GLY A 201 15.88 -7.96 -21.26
CA GLY A 201 16.94 -7.02 -20.89
C GLY A 201 16.46 -5.56 -20.82
N SER A 202 15.61 -5.16 -21.77
CA SER A 202 15.10 -3.78 -21.91
C SER A 202 13.79 -3.49 -21.15
N LYS A 203 13.00 -4.51 -20.79
CA LYS A 203 11.65 -4.32 -20.23
C LYS A 203 11.39 -5.26 -19.06
N ASP A 204 10.85 -4.70 -17.99
CA ASP A 204 10.45 -5.43 -16.79
C ASP A 204 8.95 -5.21 -16.52
N PRO A 205 8.05 -5.83 -17.33
CA PRO A 205 6.61 -5.69 -17.16
C PRO A 205 6.21 -6.16 -15.77
N PHE A 206 5.27 -5.48 -15.12
CA PHE A 206 4.85 -5.77 -13.73
C PHE A 206 6.01 -5.82 -12.71
N ALA A 207 7.17 -5.26 -13.05
CA ALA A 207 8.36 -5.27 -12.20
C ALA A 207 8.85 -6.67 -11.80
N LEU A 208 8.64 -7.70 -12.64
CA LEU A 208 8.89 -9.11 -12.29
C LEU A 208 10.30 -9.41 -11.76
N ARG A 209 11.34 -8.78 -12.33
CA ARG A 209 12.71 -8.92 -11.81
C ARG A 209 12.83 -8.33 -10.41
N ARG A 210 12.25 -7.15 -10.19
CA ARG A 210 12.24 -6.50 -8.86
C ARG A 210 11.40 -7.31 -7.86
N THR A 211 10.30 -7.90 -8.30
CA THR A 211 9.44 -8.80 -7.51
C THR A 211 10.23 -10.02 -7.04
N ALA A 212 10.96 -10.69 -7.94
CA ALA A 212 11.81 -11.83 -7.60
C ALA A 212 12.91 -11.45 -6.58
N LEU A 213 13.61 -10.33 -6.81
CA LEU A 213 14.61 -9.81 -5.86
C LEU A 213 13.99 -9.45 -4.51
N GLY A 214 12.76 -8.93 -4.50
CA GLY A 214 12.01 -8.63 -3.29
C GLY A 214 11.76 -9.88 -2.45
N ILE A 215 11.33 -10.99 -3.07
CA ILE A 215 11.14 -12.28 -2.40
C ILE A 215 12.45 -12.75 -1.77
N VAL A 216 13.54 -12.77 -2.54
CA VAL A 216 14.86 -13.21 -2.06
C VAL A 216 15.33 -12.33 -0.88
N ASN A 217 15.16 -11.02 -0.98
CA ASN A 217 15.55 -10.09 0.07
C ASN A 217 14.74 -10.28 1.36
N ILE A 218 13.44 -10.56 1.25
CA ILE A 218 12.61 -10.92 2.42
C ILE A 218 13.11 -12.24 3.02
N ILE A 219 13.31 -13.27 2.21
CA ILE A 219 13.73 -14.59 2.70
C ILE A 219 15.09 -14.55 3.42
N ILE A 220 16.07 -13.81 2.87
CA ILE A 220 17.43 -13.75 3.43
C ILE A 220 17.51 -12.89 4.69
N LYS A 221 16.74 -11.80 4.74
CA LYS A 221 16.92 -10.75 5.77
C LYS A 221 15.78 -10.63 6.77
N ALA A 222 14.59 -11.13 6.45
CA ALA A 222 13.50 -11.20 7.42
C ALA A 222 13.68 -12.43 8.33
N ILE A 223 12.95 -12.45 9.44
CA ILE A 223 13.06 -13.48 10.51
C ILE A 223 12.34 -14.78 10.09
N LEU A 224 12.56 -15.24 8.86
CA LEU A 224 12.01 -16.48 8.34
C LEU A 224 12.92 -17.63 8.76
N ILE A 225 12.42 -18.51 9.63
CA ILE A 225 13.15 -19.70 10.06
C ILE A 225 12.68 -20.87 9.20
N PHE A 226 13.59 -21.40 8.37
CA PHE A 226 13.36 -22.64 7.66
C PHE A 226 13.66 -23.81 8.61
N HIS A 227 12.69 -24.73 8.75
CA HIS A 227 12.78 -25.92 9.60
C HIS A 227 12.85 -27.20 8.80
#